data_AF-A0A351PST3-F1
#
_entry.id   AF-A0A351PST3-F1
#
_cell.length_a   1.000
_cell.length_b   1.000
_cell.length_c   1.000
_cell.angle_alpha   90.00
_cell.angle_beta   90.00
_cell.angle_gamma   90.00
#
_symmetry.space_group_name_H-M   'P 1'
#
loop_
_entity.id
_entity.type
_entity.pdbx_description
1 polymer ?
#
loop_
_entity_poly.entity_id
_entity_poly.type
_entity_poly.pdbx_seq_one_letter_code
_entity_poly.pdbx_strand_id
1 'polypeptide(L)'
;MNVADNYPLTKLVEKMKFENLTPQIDTDDVLITQPDINRPALQLAGFFDHFDNERVQIIGFVEKAYLDSLDIESRKERYRQLLSFKVPCIVFCRDIKPDLDLLEMALKYNVPILSSKDSTSSVMAEIIRWQKVMLAPVISIHGVLVDVYGEG
;
A
#
# COMPACT_ATOMS: atom_id res chain seq x y z
N MET A 1 5.23 16.26 -22.26
CA MET A 1 4.11 15.74 -21.44
C MET A 1 4.68 14.63 -20.59
N ASN A 2 4.80 14.84 -19.27
CA ASN A 2 5.19 13.78 -18.35
C ASN A 2 4.09 12.73 -18.37
N VAL A 3 4.36 11.56 -18.94
CA VAL A 3 3.57 10.38 -18.61
C VAL A 3 3.87 10.16 -17.13
N ALA A 4 2.86 10.24 -16.28
CA ALA A 4 3.04 9.81 -14.90
C ALA A 4 3.42 8.34 -14.98
N ASP A 5 4.69 8.03 -14.72
CA ASP A 5 5.15 6.66 -14.58
C ASP A 5 4.21 6.02 -13.54
N ASN A 6 3.69 4.85 -13.87
CA ASN A 6 2.88 4.04 -12.98
C ASN A 6 3.29 2.60 -13.19
N TYR A 7 3.04 1.75 -12.21
CA TYR A 7 3.39 0.35 -12.31
C TYR A 7 2.35 -0.55 -11.63
N PRO A 8 2.18 -1.80 -12.10
CA PRO A 8 1.24 -2.75 -11.50
C PRO A 8 1.64 -3.12 -10.07
N LEU A 9 0.65 -3.26 -9.18
CA LEU A 9 0.84 -3.65 -7.79
C LEU A 9 1.61 -4.97 -7.66
N THR A 10 1.46 -5.90 -8.61
CA THR A 10 2.21 -7.16 -8.67
C THR A 10 3.73 -6.95 -8.52
N LYS A 11 4.29 -5.91 -9.17
CA LYS A 11 5.73 -5.62 -9.05
C LYS A 11 6.12 -5.26 -7.62
N LEU A 12 5.25 -4.55 -6.89
CA LEU A 12 5.48 -4.23 -5.47
C LEU A 12 5.43 -5.50 -4.62
N VAL A 13 4.42 -6.34 -4.84
CA VAL A 13 4.22 -7.61 -4.12
C VAL A 13 5.44 -8.51 -4.27
N GLU A 14 5.92 -8.71 -5.49
CA GLU A 14 7.11 -9.52 -5.78
C GLU A 14 8.37 -8.92 -5.18
N LYS A 15 8.58 -7.61 -5.33
CA LYS A 15 9.78 -6.92 -4.83
C LYS A 15 9.89 -7.03 -3.31
N MET A 16 8.77 -6.82 -2.62
CA MET A 16 8.70 -6.79 -1.17
C MET A 16 8.45 -8.18 -0.57
N LYS A 17 8.17 -9.20 -1.41
CA LYS A 17 7.81 -10.56 -1.01
C LYS A 17 6.61 -10.59 -0.05
N PHE A 18 5.63 -9.73 -0.31
CA PHE A 18 4.40 -9.72 0.49
C PHE A 18 3.59 -10.99 0.24
N GLU A 19 2.95 -11.49 1.30
CA GLU A 19 1.97 -12.56 1.19
C GLU A 19 0.64 -11.96 0.73
N ASN A 20 0.09 -12.45 -0.39
CA ASN A 20 -1.22 -12.01 -0.88
C ASN A 20 -2.33 -12.83 -0.18
N LEU A 21 -3.12 -12.15 0.65
CA LEU A 21 -4.22 -12.76 1.41
C LEU A 21 -5.55 -12.78 0.63
N THR A 22 -5.60 -12.10 -0.52
CA THR A 22 -6.72 -12.07 -1.45
C THR A 22 -6.26 -12.45 -2.86
N PRO A 23 -5.75 -13.69 -3.08
CA PRO A 23 -5.22 -14.11 -4.37
C PRO A 23 -6.27 -14.18 -5.49
N GLN A 24 -7.56 -14.03 -5.15
CA GLN A 24 -8.66 -13.97 -6.11
C GLN A 24 -8.75 -12.61 -6.83
N ILE A 25 -8.10 -11.59 -6.28
CA ILE A 25 -8.03 -10.25 -6.88
C ILE A 25 -6.78 -10.19 -7.74
N ASP A 26 -6.96 -9.80 -9.01
CA ASP A 26 -5.85 -9.59 -9.93
C ASP A 26 -5.09 -8.30 -9.54
N THR A 27 -3.82 -8.47 -9.18
CA THR A 27 -2.96 -7.35 -8.80
C THR A 27 -2.30 -6.65 -9.99
N ASP A 28 -2.41 -7.19 -11.20
CA ASP A 28 -1.89 -6.55 -12.41
C ASP A 28 -2.76 -5.37 -12.85
N ASP A 29 -4.07 -5.45 -12.60
CA ASP A 29 -5.04 -4.38 -12.92
C ASP A 29 -4.97 -3.19 -11.95
N VAL A 30 -4.29 -3.35 -10.82
CA VAL A 30 -4.14 -2.28 -9.81
C VAL A 30 -2.85 -1.52 -10.08
N LEU A 31 -2.98 -0.25 -10.47
CA LEU A 31 -1.84 0.62 -10.74
C LEU A 31 -1.47 1.48 -9.54
N ILE A 32 -0.18 1.53 -9.23
CA ILE A 32 0.38 2.45 -8.25
C ILE A 32 0.92 3.69 -8.97
N THR A 33 0.43 4.86 -8.56
CA THR A 33 0.71 6.15 -9.21
C THR A 33 1.42 7.14 -8.29
N GLN A 34 1.39 6.94 -6.96
CA GLN A 34 1.92 7.87 -5.98
C GLN A 34 3.08 7.25 -5.20
N PRO A 35 4.29 7.87 -5.15
CA PRO A 35 5.49 7.30 -4.52
C PRO A 35 5.49 7.32 -2.98
N ASP A 36 4.32 7.32 -2.37
CA ASP A 36 4.12 7.47 -0.94
C ASP A 36 3.10 6.44 -0.43
N ILE A 37 2.88 6.47 0.87
CA ILE A 37 2.03 5.54 1.60
C ILE A 37 1.12 6.32 2.54
N ASN A 38 0.10 5.65 3.06
CA ASN A 38 -0.75 6.23 4.08
C ASN A 38 -0.91 5.27 5.27
N ARG A 39 -0.96 5.82 6.48
CA ARG A 39 -1.34 5.10 7.69
C ARG A 39 -2.72 5.58 8.10
N PRO A 40 -3.79 4.79 7.93
CA PRO A 40 -5.16 5.27 8.01
C PRO A 40 -5.65 5.45 9.46
N ALA A 41 -4.82 5.87 10.42
CA ALA A 41 -5.20 5.97 11.83
C ALA A 41 -6.38 6.95 12.04
N LEU A 42 -6.35 8.11 11.38
CA LEU A 42 -7.44 9.11 11.46
C LEU A 42 -8.70 8.64 10.72
N GLN A 43 -8.53 7.97 9.59
CA GLN A 43 -9.64 7.44 8.79
C GLN A 43 -10.37 6.32 9.53
N LEU A 44 -9.63 5.44 10.20
CA LEU A 44 -10.22 4.45 11.07
C LEU A 44 -10.99 5.10 12.24
N ALA A 45 -10.53 6.26 12.73
CA ALA A 45 -11.27 7.04 13.73
C ALA A 45 -12.51 7.77 13.19
N GLY A 46 -12.74 7.76 11.87
CA GLY A 46 -13.90 8.36 11.21
C GLY A 46 -13.65 9.73 10.60
N PHE A 47 -12.40 10.17 10.50
CA PHE A 47 -12.03 11.43 9.87
C PHE A 47 -11.48 11.17 8.46
N PHE A 48 -12.28 11.49 7.45
CA PHE A 48 -11.96 11.25 6.03
C PHE A 48 -11.70 12.54 5.23
N ASP A 49 -11.71 13.71 5.86
CA ASP A 49 -11.34 14.94 5.17
C ASP A 49 -9.88 14.83 4.69
N HIS A 50 -9.67 15.12 3.39
CA HIS A 50 -8.38 14.98 2.71
C HIS A 50 -7.80 13.55 2.71
N PHE A 51 -8.64 12.52 2.61
CA PHE A 51 -8.14 11.14 2.50
C PHE A 51 -7.42 10.87 1.16
N ASP A 52 -6.13 10.57 1.24
CA ASP A 52 -5.30 10.12 0.12
C ASP A 52 -5.58 8.65 -0.23
N ASN A 53 -6.64 8.42 -1.01
CA ASN A 53 -7.04 7.07 -1.43
C ASN A 53 -6.14 6.47 -2.52
N GLU A 54 -5.32 7.26 -3.21
CA GLU A 54 -4.40 6.80 -4.26
C GLU A 54 -3.13 6.13 -3.71
N ARG A 55 -2.93 6.12 -2.38
CA ARG A 55 -1.72 5.58 -1.74
C ARG A 55 -1.94 4.18 -1.16
N VAL A 56 -0.86 3.41 -1.11
CA VAL A 56 -0.82 2.12 -0.39
C VAL A 56 -1.11 2.36 1.09
N GLN A 57 -2.09 1.64 1.65
CA GLN A 57 -2.48 1.78 3.05
C GLN A 57 -1.72 0.79 3.92
N ILE A 58 -1.18 1.24 5.05
CA ILE A 58 -0.40 0.42 5.98
C ILE A 58 -1.16 0.27 7.30
N ILE A 59 -1.45 -0.97 7.68
CA ILE A 59 -2.04 -1.32 8.98
C ILE A 59 -0.96 -1.96 9.86
N GLY A 60 -0.60 -1.26 10.93
CA GLY A 60 0.30 -1.75 11.96
C GLY A 60 -0.44 -2.08 13.26
N PHE A 61 0.34 -2.16 14.33
CA PHE A 61 -0.17 -2.51 15.66
C PHE A 61 -1.18 -1.48 16.20
N VAL A 62 -0.91 -0.18 16.02
CA VAL A 62 -1.77 0.87 16.56
C VAL A 62 -3.13 0.88 15.87
N GLU A 63 -3.12 0.77 14.54
CA GLU A 63 -4.32 0.71 13.71
C GLU A 63 -5.15 -0.53 14.05
N LYS A 64 -4.51 -1.70 14.19
CA LYS A 64 -5.20 -2.94 14.58
C LYS A 64 -5.74 -2.87 16.00
N ALA A 65 -4.97 -2.37 16.97
CA ALA A 65 -5.42 -2.24 18.36
C ALA A 65 -6.63 -1.30 18.47
N TYR A 66 -6.66 -0.22 17.69
CA TYR A 66 -7.83 0.64 17.58
C TYR A 66 -9.03 -0.12 17.01
N LEU A 67 -8.86 -0.82 15.89
CA LEU A 67 -9.93 -1.64 15.30
C LEU A 67 -10.48 -2.69 16.27
N ASP A 68 -9.60 -3.31 17.06
CA ASP A 68 -9.97 -4.32 18.07
C ASP A 68 -10.68 -3.74 19.30
N SER A 69 -10.55 -2.43 19.54
CA SER A 69 -11.27 -1.73 20.60
C SER A 69 -12.71 -1.37 20.23
N LEU A 70 -13.05 -1.43 18.94
CA LEU A 70 -14.39 -1.16 18.44
C LEU A 70 -15.29 -2.39 18.56
N ASP A 71 -16.59 -2.17 18.70
CA ASP A 71 -17.57 -3.24 18.50
C ASP A 71 -17.60 -3.71 17.04
N ILE A 72 -18.14 -4.90 16.81
CA ILE A 72 -18.13 -5.57 15.50
C ILE A 72 -18.80 -4.72 14.41
N GLU A 73 -19.90 -4.04 14.73
CA GLU A 73 -20.64 -3.24 13.75
C GLU A 73 -19.88 -1.96 13.39
N SER A 74 -19.35 -1.26 14.39
CA SER A 74 -18.47 -0.09 14.18
C SER A 74 -17.23 -0.46 13.36
N ARG A 75 -16.58 -1.58 13.68
CA ARG A 75 -15.40 -2.07 12.94
C ARG A 75 -15.73 -2.37 11.48
N LYS A 76 -16.86 -3.03 11.21
CA LYS A 76 -17.35 -3.30 9.86
C LYS A 76 -17.65 -2.01 9.09
N GLU A 77 -18.24 -1.02 9.74
CA GLU A 77 -18.45 0.31 9.14
C GLU A 77 -17.12 0.98 8.77
N ARG A 78 -16.11 0.93 9.64
CA ARG A 78 -14.77 1.47 9.32
C ARG A 78 -14.14 0.78 8.11
N TYR A 79 -14.21 -0.55 8.05
CA TYR A 79 -13.73 -1.29 6.89
C TYR A 79 -14.50 -0.93 5.62
N ARG A 80 -15.84 -0.81 5.71
CA ARG A 80 -16.68 -0.41 4.58
C ARG A 80 -16.27 0.95 4.03
N GLN A 81 -16.09 1.91 4.91
CA GLN A 81 -15.68 3.26 4.55
C GLN A 81 -14.29 3.25 3.91
N LEU A 82 -13.30 2.62 4.53
CA LEU A 82 -11.93 2.56 3.98
C LEU A 82 -11.90 1.91 2.58
N LEU A 83 -12.61 0.79 2.41
CA LEU A 83 -12.65 0.05 1.14
C LEU A 83 -13.47 0.76 0.05
N SER A 84 -14.48 1.56 0.41
CA SER A 84 -15.32 2.27 -0.56
C SER A 84 -14.55 3.34 -1.35
N PHE A 85 -13.45 3.85 -0.78
CA PHE A 85 -12.55 4.78 -1.46
C PHE A 85 -11.65 4.14 -2.53
N LYS A 86 -11.72 2.81 -2.71
CA LYS A 86 -10.95 2.05 -3.71
C LYS A 86 -9.44 2.30 -3.61
N VAL A 87 -8.92 2.13 -2.39
CA VAL A 87 -7.48 2.19 -2.17
C VAL A 87 -6.75 1.11 -2.98
N PRO A 88 -5.52 1.35 -3.45
CA PRO A 88 -4.81 0.40 -4.30
C PRO A 88 -4.55 -0.93 -3.59
N CYS A 89 -4.16 -0.89 -2.32
CA CYS A 89 -4.05 -2.08 -1.48
C CYS A 89 -3.94 -1.70 0.00
N ILE A 90 -4.12 -2.70 0.85
CA ILE A 90 -3.89 -2.60 2.29
C ILE A 90 -2.82 -3.62 2.68
N VAL A 91 -1.74 -3.17 3.30
CA VAL A 91 -0.63 -4.01 3.78
C VAL A 91 -0.69 -4.10 5.30
N PHE A 92 -0.82 -5.31 5.83
CA PHE A 92 -0.69 -5.63 7.24
C PHE A 92 0.79 -5.90 7.56
N CYS A 93 1.33 -5.22 8.57
CA CYS A 93 2.71 -5.41 9.02
C CYS A 93 2.78 -6.25 10.29
N ARG A 94 3.99 -6.71 10.64
CA ARG A 94 4.28 -7.44 11.90
C ARG A 94 3.49 -8.74 12.06
N ASP A 95 3.23 -9.47 10.97
CA ASP A 95 2.42 -10.71 10.99
C ASP A 95 1.02 -10.53 11.62
N ILE A 96 0.51 -9.29 11.64
CA ILE A 96 -0.82 -9.01 12.15
C ILE A 96 -1.83 -9.60 11.17
N LYS A 97 -2.69 -10.49 11.67
CA LYS A 97 -3.73 -11.12 10.86
C LYS A 97 -4.92 -10.17 10.65
N PRO A 98 -5.35 -9.94 9.40
CA PRO A 98 -6.60 -9.24 9.14
C PRO A 98 -7.80 -10.04 9.65
N ASP A 99 -8.88 -9.34 9.97
CA ASP A 99 -10.14 -9.96 10.35
C ASP A 99 -10.80 -10.65 9.14
N LEU A 100 -11.52 -11.75 9.36
CA LEU A 100 -12.24 -12.46 8.30
C LEU A 100 -13.26 -11.55 7.60
N ASP A 101 -13.97 -10.73 8.38
CA ASP A 101 -14.92 -9.75 7.84
C ASP A 101 -14.24 -8.78 6.85
N LEU A 102 -12.99 -8.37 7.13
CA LEU A 102 -12.23 -7.50 6.24
C LEU A 102 -11.85 -8.21 4.95
N LEU A 103 -11.39 -9.46 5.01
CA LEU A 103 -11.04 -10.23 3.81
C LEU A 103 -12.25 -10.43 2.90
N GLU A 104 -13.41 -10.78 3.46
CA GLU A 104 -14.65 -10.92 2.68
C GLU A 104 -15.09 -9.61 2.03
N MET A 105 -14.97 -8.49 2.76
CA MET A 105 -15.29 -7.17 2.21
C MET A 105 -14.28 -6.75 1.15
N ALA A 106 -12.99 -6.99 1.37
CA ALA A 106 -11.94 -6.67 0.43
C ALA A 106 -12.18 -7.33 -0.94
N LEU A 107 -12.63 -8.59 -0.96
CA LEU A 107 -13.06 -9.28 -2.18
C LEU A 107 -14.26 -8.60 -2.86
N LYS A 108 -15.26 -8.16 -2.09
CA LYS A 108 -16.43 -7.45 -2.62
C LYS A 108 -16.09 -6.08 -3.22
N TYR A 109 -15.13 -5.38 -2.62
CA TYR A 109 -14.67 -4.05 -3.06
C TYR A 109 -13.52 -4.11 -4.06
N ASN A 110 -13.00 -5.30 -4.36
CA ASN A 110 -11.85 -5.54 -5.22
C ASN A 110 -10.59 -4.78 -4.77
N VAL A 111 -10.30 -4.80 -3.46
CA VAL A 111 -9.12 -4.19 -2.85
C VAL A 111 -8.17 -5.29 -2.36
N PRO A 112 -6.96 -5.42 -2.92
CA PRO A 112 -5.96 -6.39 -2.47
C PRO A 112 -5.53 -6.20 -1.02
N ILE A 113 -5.48 -7.30 -0.26
CA ILE A 113 -4.94 -7.36 1.10
C ILE A 113 -3.65 -8.14 1.11
N LEU A 114 -2.60 -7.51 1.63
CA LEU A 114 -1.24 -8.03 1.65
C LEU A 114 -0.75 -8.14 3.10
N SER A 115 0.18 -9.05 3.37
CA SER A 115 0.80 -9.25 4.67
C SER A 115 2.32 -9.26 4.60
N SER A 116 2.96 -8.71 5.64
CA SER A 116 4.40 -8.70 5.86
C SER A 116 4.73 -9.01 7.31
N LYS A 117 5.82 -9.74 7.51
CA LYS A 117 6.40 -10.04 8.83
C LYS A 117 7.18 -8.85 9.40
N ASP A 118 7.58 -7.93 8.53
CA ASP A 118 8.46 -6.84 8.89
C ASP A 118 7.74 -5.76 9.69
N SER A 119 8.53 -4.95 10.39
CA SER A 119 7.98 -3.81 11.14
C SER A 119 7.37 -2.78 10.19
N THR A 120 6.33 -2.08 10.66
CA THR A 120 5.68 -0.99 9.93
C THR A 120 6.70 0.00 9.35
N SER A 121 7.64 0.49 10.15
CA SER A 121 8.65 1.45 9.68
C SER A 121 9.56 0.89 8.58
N SER A 122 9.93 -0.39 8.64
CA SER A 122 10.76 -1.04 7.62
C SER A 122 10.01 -1.16 6.31
N VAL A 123 8.78 -1.71 6.36
CA VAL A 123 7.90 -1.83 5.19
C VAL A 123 7.68 -0.47 4.55
N MET A 124 7.37 0.54 5.34
CA MET A 124 7.17 1.91 4.86
C MET A 124 8.41 2.47 4.14
N ALA A 125 9.59 2.38 4.78
CA ALA A 125 10.82 2.91 4.21
C ALA A 125 11.19 2.21 2.90
N GLU A 126 11.05 0.89 2.84
CA GLU A 126 11.37 0.11 1.64
C GLU A 126 10.39 0.35 0.50
N ILE A 127 9.07 0.42 0.80
CA ILE A 127 8.05 0.79 -0.18
C ILE A 127 8.39 2.15 -0.74
N ILE A 128 8.47 3.20 0.08
CA ILE A 128 8.75 4.59 -0.37
C ILE A 128 10.02 4.64 -1.22
N ARG A 129 11.10 3.97 -0.77
CA ARG A 129 12.37 3.94 -1.51
C ARG A 129 12.21 3.32 -2.89
N TRP A 130 11.51 2.19 -2.98
CA TRP A 130 11.32 1.51 -4.25
C TRP A 130 10.36 2.26 -5.17
N GLN A 131 9.26 2.79 -4.64
CA GLN A 131 8.33 3.60 -5.42
C GLN A 131 9.01 4.85 -6.01
N LYS A 132 9.87 5.52 -5.24
CA LYS A 132 10.65 6.67 -5.74
C LYS A 132 11.54 6.31 -6.93
N VAL A 133 12.09 5.09 -6.98
CA VAL A 133 12.90 4.62 -8.11
C VAL A 133 12.00 4.29 -9.30
N MET A 134 10.87 3.62 -9.07
CA MET A 134 9.94 3.21 -10.12
C MET A 134 9.18 4.36 -10.78
N LEU A 135 8.97 5.45 -10.03
CA LEU A 135 8.20 6.62 -10.45
C LEU A 135 9.10 7.85 -10.69
N ALA A 136 10.42 7.66 -10.74
CA ALA A 136 11.38 8.73 -11.01
C ALA A 136 11.31 9.15 -12.50
N PRO A 137 11.21 10.46 -12.81
CA PRO A 137 11.25 10.92 -14.18
C PRO A 137 12.54 10.51 -14.89
N VAL A 138 12.41 9.80 -16.01
CA VAL A 138 13.57 9.40 -16.82
C VAL A 138 13.84 10.45 -17.89
N ILE A 139 15.07 10.95 -17.95
CA ILE A 139 15.57 11.76 -19.06
C ILE A 139 16.65 10.99 -19.81
N SER A 140 16.59 10.99 -21.15
CA SER A 140 17.65 10.43 -21.98
C SER A 140 18.62 11.54 -22.37
N ILE A 141 19.87 11.42 -21.93
CA ILE A 141 20.96 12.33 -22.30
C ILE A 141 21.97 11.54 -23.14
N HIS A 142 22.41 12.09 -24.27
CA HIS A 142 23.47 11.49 -25.08
C HIS A 142 24.82 11.89 -24.51
N GLY A 143 25.47 10.98 -23.78
CA GLY A 143 26.78 11.18 -23.16
C GLY A 143 27.43 9.83 -22.85
N VAL A 144 28.76 9.81 -22.75
CA VAL A 144 29.51 8.62 -22.32
C VAL A 144 29.75 8.73 -20.82
N LEU A 145 29.09 7.89 -20.02
CA LEU A 145 29.35 7.79 -18.59
C LEU A 145 30.63 6.96 -18.39
N VAL A 146 31.67 7.58 -17.82
CA VAL A 146 32.93 6.89 -17.48
C VAL A 146 33.08 6.94 -15.96
N ASP A 147 32.97 5.78 -15.30
CA ASP A 147 33.29 5.63 -13.88
C ASP A 147 34.81 5.53 -13.73
N VAL A 148 35.43 6.50 -13.05
CA VAL A 148 36.86 6.53 -12.80
C VAL A 148 37.07 6.61 -11.28
N TYR A 149 37.47 5.48 -10.69
CA TYR A 149 37.73 5.31 -9.26
C TYR A 149 36.50 5.46 -8.32
N GLY A 150 35.28 5.16 -8.78
CA GLY A 150 34.10 5.05 -7.91
C GLY A 150 33.42 6.37 -7.58
N GLU A 151 33.79 7.45 -8.28
CA GLU A 151 33.07 8.73 -8.28
C GLU A 151 32.33 8.83 -9.62
N GLY A 152 31.00 8.81 -9.56
CA GLY A 152 30.10 8.90 -10.72
C GLY A 152 29.23 10.16 -10.69
#